data_AF-A0A357EIK0-F1
#
_entry.id   AF-A0A357EIK0-F1
#
_cell.length_a   1.000
_cell.length_b   1.000
_cell.length_c   1.000
_cell.angle_alpha   90.00
_cell.angle_beta   90.00
_cell.angle_gamma   90.00
#
_symmetry.space_group_name_H-M   'P 1'
#
loop_
_entity.id
_entity.type
_entity.pdbx_description
1 polymer ?
#
loop_
_entity_poly.entity_id
_entity_poly.type
_entity_poly.pdbx_seq_one_letter_code
_entity_poly.pdbx_strand_id
1 'polypeptide(L)'
;MKSPWCMAGIVLWVLTVTGLSWFFINGWTTKGSDGRTEILVAPAERDQILAEMRQLLKAVDGVIRELGESEPDLKRMESAAKAGGMHMAEDVEPALMVKLPLSFKQMGMSIHKDMDALADAVVQRETSQQLLKRLGSMTARCTVCHDMYRFKAG
;
A
#
# COMPACT_ATOMS: atom_id res chain seq x y z
N MET A 1 10.55 47.69 -12.83
CA MET A 1 9.09 47.70 -13.07
C MET A 1 8.62 46.25 -13.16
N LYS A 2 7.95 45.71 -12.13
CA LYS A 2 7.42 44.34 -12.19
C LYS A 2 6.21 44.35 -13.13
N SER A 3 6.32 43.66 -14.27
CA SER A 3 5.19 43.56 -15.21
C SER A 3 4.02 42.88 -14.50
N PRO A 4 2.81 43.47 -14.50
CA PRO A 4 1.64 42.88 -13.86
C PRO A 4 1.32 41.48 -14.43
N TRP A 5 1.72 41.21 -15.67
CA TRP A 5 1.63 39.91 -16.33
C TRP A 5 2.55 38.84 -15.73
N CYS A 6 3.75 39.21 -15.26
CA CYS A 6 4.64 38.29 -14.56
C CYS A 6 4.06 37.90 -13.19
N MET A 7 3.46 38.85 -12.47
CA MET A 7 2.79 38.58 -11.20
C MET A 7 1.56 37.69 -11.40
N ALA A 8 0.74 37.97 -12.40
CA ALA A 8 -0.42 37.15 -12.75
C ALA A 8 -0.02 35.71 -13.13
N GLY A 9 1.04 35.54 -13.91
CA GLY A 9 1.57 34.22 -14.27
C GLY A 9 2.07 33.44 -13.05
N ILE A 10 2.80 34.09 -12.13
CA ILE A 10 3.27 33.44 -10.90
C ILE A 10 2.09 33.03 -10.01
N VAL A 11 1.10 33.91 -9.83
CA VAL A 11 -0.10 33.60 -9.04
C VAL A 11 -0.86 32.42 -9.64
N LEU A 12 -1.03 32.38 -10.96
CA LEU A 12 -1.67 31.26 -11.65
C LEU A 12 -0.92 29.95 -11.42
N TRP A 13 0.41 29.94 -11.56
CA TRP A 13 1.24 28.76 -11.30
C TRP A 13 1.17 28.28 -9.86
N VAL A 14 1.16 29.19 -8.88
CA VAL A 14 1.01 28.83 -7.47
C VAL A 14 -0.35 28.18 -7.21
N LEU A 15 -1.43 28.74 -7.76
CA LEU A 15 -2.77 28.19 -7.61
C LEU A 15 -2.89 26.80 -8.26
N THR A 16 -2.34 26.60 -9.46
CA THR A 16 -2.39 25.30 -10.14
C THR A 16 -1.57 24.25 -9.39
N VAL A 17 -0.34 24.57 -8.96
CA VAL A 17 0.50 23.64 -8.19
C VAL A 17 -0.17 23.28 -6.86
N THR A 18 -0.78 24.25 -6.18
CA THR A 18 -1.47 24.01 -4.91
C THR A 18 -2.67 23.08 -5.10
N GLY A 19 -3.52 23.35 -6.11
CA GLY A 19 -4.67 22.51 -6.42
C GLY A 19 -4.28 21.09 -6.83
N LEU A 20 -3.28 20.94 -7.70
CA LEU A 20 -2.76 19.64 -8.13
C LEU A 20 -2.14 18.86 -6.97
N SER A 21 -1.37 19.53 -6.11
CA SER A 21 -0.76 18.91 -4.92
C SER A 21 -1.84 18.40 -3.97
N TRP A 22 -2.85 19.22 -3.69
CA TRP A 22 -3.97 18.83 -2.83
C TRP A 22 -4.72 17.62 -3.39
N PHE A 23 -5.00 17.62 -4.70
CA PHE A 23 -5.65 16.49 -5.37
C PHE A 23 -4.82 15.21 -5.32
N PHE A 24 -3.51 15.29 -5.59
CA PHE A 24 -2.61 14.14 -5.54
C PHE A 24 -2.47 13.56 -4.13
N ILE A 25 -2.51 14.40 -3.09
CA ILE A 25 -2.43 13.98 -1.70
C ILE A 25 -3.72 13.29 -1.26
N ASN A 26 -4.88 13.88 -1.54
CA ASN A 26 -6.17 13.38 -1.07
C ASN A 26 -6.80 12.30 -1.95
N GLY A 27 -6.39 12.19 -3.22
CA GLY A 27 -6.97 11.27 -4.18
C GLY A 27 -8.47 11.54 -4.44
N TRP A 28 -9.16 10.54 -4.97
CA TRP A 28 -10.61 10.56 -5.16
C TRP A 28 -11.29 9.99 -3.93
N THR A 29 -11.50 10.86 -2.95
CA THR A 29 -12.04 10.45 -1.65
C THR A 29 -13.25 11.25 -1.21
N THR A 30 -14.07 10.62 -0.36
CA THR A 30 -15.14 11.26 0.40
C THR A 30 -15.19 10.72 1.82
N LYS A 31 -15.93 11.37 2.71
CA LYS A 31 -16.13 10.91 4.08
C LYS A 31 -17.17 9.79 4.12
N GLY A 32 -16.81 8.66 4.71
CA GLY A 32 -17.69 7.51 4.88
C GLY A 32 -18.66 7.67 6.04
N SER A 33 -19.72 6.88 6.01
CA SER A 33 -20.76 6.87 7.07
C SER A 33 -20.28 6.32 8.40
N ASP A 34 -19.18 5.55 8.40
CA ASP A 34 -18.54 4.97 9.59
C ASP A 34 -17.29 5.73 10.03
N GLY A 35 -17.06 6.92 9.48
CA GLY A 35 -15.90 7.77 9.82
C GLY A 35 -14.63 7.49 9.03
N ARG A 36 -14.58 6.41 8.23
CA ARG A 36 -13.45 6.10 7.35
C ARG A 36 -13.45 6.98 6.10
N THR A 37 -12.30 7.08 5.46
CA THR A 37 -12.16 7.70 4.14
C THR A 37 -12.62 6.71 3.07
N GLU A 38 -13.67 7.05 2.31
CA GLU A 38 -14.10 6.26 1.17
C GLU A 38 -13.27 6.63 -0.05
N ILE A 39 -12.55 5.67 -0.60
CA ILE A 39 -11.86 5.80 -1.89
C ILE A 39 -12.84 5.41 -2.99
N LEU A 40 -13.08 6.34 -3.92
CA LEU A 40 -14.00 6.18 -5.03
C LEU A 40 -13.28 5.48 -6.18
N VAL A 41 -13.71 4.26 -6.48
CA VAL A 41 -13.11 3.39 -7.51
C VAL A 41 -14.21 2.71 -8.32
N ALA A 42 -13.91 2.35 -9.55
CA ALA A 42 -14.78 1.50 -10.35
C ALA A 42 -14.83 0.08 -9.73
N PRO A 43 -15.88 -0.73 -10.02
CA PRO A 43 -15.98 -2.08 -9.51
C PRO A 43 -14.76 -2.96 -9.83
N ALA A 44 -14.25 -2.90 -11.06
CA ALA A 44 -13.08 -3.66 -11.49
C ALA A 44 -11.79 -3.25 -10.73
N GLU A 45 -11.60 -1.94 -10.53
CA GLU A 45 -10.48 -1.39 -9.76
C GLU A 45 -10.53 -1.84 -8.30
N ARG A 46 -11.72 -1.81 -7.68
CA ARG A 46 -11.92 -2.32 -6.32
C ARG A 46 -11.54 -3.80 -6.24
N ASP A 47 -12.01 -4.60 -7.18
CA ASP A 47 -11.79 -6.04 -7.18
C ASP A 47 -10.31 -6.39 -7.38
N GLN A 48 -9.58 -5.59 -8.17
CA GLN A 48 -8.11 -5.66 -8.29
C GLN A 48 -7.42 -5.39 -6.94
N ILE A 49 -7.72 -4.26 -6.28
CA ILE A 49 -7.11 -3.94 -4.97
C ILE A 49 -7.39 -5.05 -3.94
N LEU A 50 -8.63 -5.52 -3.88
CA LEU A 50 -9.00 -6.58 -2.94
C LEU A 50 -8.34 -7.92 -3.32
N ALA A 51 -8.03 -8.17 -4.59
CA ALA A 51 -7.28 -9.35 -5.01
C ALA A 51 -5.83 -9.30 -4.51
N GLU A 52 -5.16 -8.16 -4.64
CA GLU A 52 -3.83 -7.94 -4.07
C GLU A 52 -3.84 -8.10 -2.55
N MET A 53 -4.80 -7.52 -1.85
CA MET A 53 -4.95 -7.69 -0.39
C MET A 53 -5.11 -9.15 0.02
N ARG A 54 -5.85 -9.96 -0.76
CA ARG A 54 -5.96 -11.40 -0.53
C ARG A 54 -4.64 -12.13 -0.74
N GLN A 55 -3.83 -11.72 -1.72
CA GLN A 55 -2.51 -12.32 -1.95
C GLN A 55 -1.52 -11.93 -0.86
N LEU A 56 -1.52 -10.67 -0.41
CA LEU A 56 -0.74 -10.23 0.75
C LEU A 56 -1.08 -11.06 1.99
N LEU A 57 -2.37 -11.30 2.26
CA LEU A 57 -2.79 -12.12 3.39
C LEU A 57 -2.32 -13.58 3.26
N LYS A 58 -2.36 -14.16 2.05
CA LYS A 58 -1.83 -15.50 1.79
C LYS A 58 -0.31 -15.57 2.00
N ALA A 59 0.43 -14.53 1.62
CA ALA A 59 1.87 -14.43 1.87
C ALA A 59 2.17 -14.42 3.38
N VAL A 60 1.43 -13.61 4.16
CA VAL A 60 1.53 -13.61 5.63
C VAL A 60 1.23 -14.99 6.21
N ASP A 61 0.12 -15.61 5.82
CA ASP A 61 -0.26 -16.95 6.28
C ASP A 61 0.81 -17.99 5.96
N GLY A 62 1.34 -17.99 4.73
CA GLY A 62 2.38 -18.92 4.30
C GLY A 62 3.64 -18.83 5.17
N VAL A 63 4.08 -17.63 5.51
CA VAL A 63 5.24 -17.44 6.41
C VAL A 63 4.91 -17.90 7.83
N ILE A 64 3.73 -17.55 8.37
CA ILE A 64 3.32 -17.94 9.73
C ILE A 64 3.23 -19.46 9.88
N ARG A 65 2.67 -20.14 8.87
CA ARG A 65 2.55 -21.60 8.88
C ARG A 65 3.92 -22.27 8.94
N GLU A 66 4.85 -21.85 8.09
CA GLU A 66 6.22 -22.38 8.11
C GLU A 66 6.95 -22.09 9.42
N LEU A 67 6.74 -20.91 10.02
CA LEU A 67 7.31 -20.58 11.33
C LEU A 67 6.79 -21.47 12.47
N GLY A 68 5.61 -22.07 12.31
CA GLY A 68 4.99 -22.97 13.28
C GLY A 68 5.48 -24.41 13.21
N GLU A 69 6.22 -24.79 12.17
CA GLU A 69 6.76 -26.14 12.00
C GLU A 69 7.99 -26.37 12.91
N SER A 70 8.22 -27.62 13.32
CA SER A 70 9.41 -27.98 14.12
C SER A 70 10.71 -27.82 13.33
N GLU A 71 10.64 -28.00 12.02
CA GLU A 71 11.73 -27.81 11.06
C GLU A 71 11.24 -26.94 9.90
N PRO A 72 11.27 -25.60 10.02
CA PRO A 72 10.75 -24.69 9.00
C PRO A 72 11.45 -24.83 7.64
N ASP A 73 10.69 -24.92 6.54
CA ASP A 73 11.26 -24.89 5.20
C ASP A 73 11.51 -23.45 4.77
N LEU A 74 12.78 -23.03 4.87
CA LEU A 74 13.21 -21.68 4.50
C LEU A 74 12.90 -21.31 3.05
N LYS A 75 12.90 -22.26 2.11
CA LYS A 75 12.59 -21.96 0.70
C LYS A 75 11.11 -21.68 0.51
N ARG A 76 10.24 -22.45 1.19
CA ARG A 76 8.79 -22.21 1.17
C ARG A 76 8.44 -20.90 1.85
N MET A 77 9.09 -20.59 2.96
CA MET A 77 8.91 -19.33 3.69
C MET A 77 9.38 -18.12 2.87
N GLU A 78 10.56 -18.19 2.26
CA GLU A 78 11.08 -17.16 1.35
C GLU A 78 10.13 -16.95 0.16
N SER A 79 9.69 -18.04 -0.48
CA SER A 79 8.76 -17.97 -1.61
C SER A 79 7.41 -17.35 -1.22
N ALA A 80 6.91 -17.66 -0.01
CA ALA A 80 5.67 -17.07 0.50
C ALA A 80 5.82 -15.56 0.71
N ALA A 81 6.93 -15.12 1.32
CA ALA A 81 7.21 -13.70 1.50
C ALA A 81 7.39 -12.98 0.15
N LYS A 82 8.19 -13.54 -0.77
CA LYS A 82 8.40 -12.97 -2.12
C LYS A 82 7.12 -12.79 -2.89
N ALA A 83 6.14 -13.70 -2.74
CA ALA A 83 4.84 -13.58 -3.40
C ALA A 83 4.08 -12.28 -3.04
N GLY A 84 4.33 -11.70 -1.86
CA GLY A 84 3.79 -10.41 -1.44
C GLY A 84 4.68 -9.20 -1.75
N GLY A 85 5.84 -9.42 -2.37
CA GLY A 85 6.89 -8.43 -2.61
C GLY A 85 6.55 -7.35 -3.64
N MET A 86 7.53 -6.51 -3.97
CA MET A 86 7.38 -5.41 -4.92
C MET A 86 6.95 -5.84 -6.32
N HIS A 87 7.35 -7.03 -6.77
CA HIS A 87 6.95 -7.55 -8.08
C HIS A 87 5.42 -7.64 -8.25
N MET A 88 4.69 -7.88 -7.15
CA MET A 88 3.22 -7.95 -7.17
C MET A 88 2.57 -6.58 -7.45
N ALA A 89 3.27 -5.48 -7.16
CA ALA A 89 2.77 -4.12 -7.35
C ALA A 89 3.05 -3.57 -8.77
N GLU A 90 3.73 -4.33 -9.64
CA GLU A 90 4.10 -3.87 -10.99
C GLU A 90 2.88 -3.81 -11.95
N ASP A 91 1.90 -4.69 -11.73
CA ASP A 91 0.71 -4.82 -12.59
C ASP A 91 -0.46 -3.89 -12.20
N VAL A 92 -0.22 -2.91 -11.34
CA VAL A 92 -1.27 -1.97 -10.92
C VAL A 92 -1.56 -0.99 -12.05
N GLU A 93 -2.84 -0.93 -12.47
CA GLU A 93 -3.29 -0.05 -13.54
C GLU A 93 -2.95 1.42 -13.20
N PRO A 94 -2.22 2.15 -14.07
CA PRO A 94 -1.84 3.53 -13.81
C PRO A 94 -3.02 4.45 -13.50
N ALA A 95 -4.17 4.22 -14.14
CA ALA A 95 -5.40 4.97 -13.89
C ALA A 95 -5.90 4.82 -12.45
N LEU A 96 -5.71 3.65 -11.84
CA LEU A 96 -6.04 3.40 -10.44
C LEU A 96 -5.11 4.19 -9.51
N MET A 97 -3.79 4.19 -9.78
CA MET A 97 -2.80 4.88 -8.95
C MET A 97 -3.03 6.39 -8.84
N VAL A 98 -3.63 7.00 -9.86
CA VAL A 98 -4.01 8.43 -9.84
C VAL A 98 -5.14 8.71 -8.85
N LYS A 99 -6.08 7.77 -8.67
CA LYS A 99 -7.24 7.92 -7.78
C LYS A 99 -6.90 7.70 -6.31
N LEU A 100 -5.87 6.90 -6.03
CA LEU A 100 -5.51 6.54 -4.66
C LEU A 100 -4.85 7.72 -3.91
N PRO A 101 -5.24 7.97 -2.65
CA PRO A 101 -4.56 8.94 -1.78
C PRO A 101 -3.08 8.60 -1.60
N LEU A 102 -2.24 9.61 -1.42
CA LEU A 102 -0.80 9.42 -1.26
C LEU A 102 -0.47 8.51 -0.07
N SER A 103 -1.12 8.72 1.07
CA SER A 103 -0.97 7.92 2.28
C SER A 103 -1.36 6.45 2.08
N PHE A 104 -2.40 6.17 1.30
CA PHE A 104 -2.81 4.80 0.96
C PHE A 104 -1.71 4.11 0.13
N LYS A 105 -1.22 4.79 -0.91
CA LYS A 105 -0.12 4.29 -1.77
C LYS A 105 1.13 4.01 -0.95
N GLN A 106 1.54 4.96 -0.10
CA GLN A 106 2.71 4.78 0.77
C GLN A 106 2.58 3.55 1.67
N MET A 107 1.40 3.32 2.24
CA MET A 107 1.15 2.15 3.09
C MET A 107 1.22 0.85 2.30
N GLY A 108 0.55 0.77 1.14
CA GLY A 108 0.66 -0.38 0.24
C GLY A 108 2.10 -0.68 -0.15
N MET A 109 2.83 0.33 -0.66
CA MET A 109 4.24 0.19 -1.04
C MET A 109 5.14 -0.23 0.13
N SER A 110 4.85 0.23 1.36
CA SER A 110 5.61 -0.19 2.53
C SER A 110 5.45 -1.69 2.80
N ILE A 111 4.23 -2.23 2.67
CA ILE A 111 3.97 -3.67 2.86
C ILE A 111 4.72 -4.50 1.82
N HIS A 112 4.69 -4.11 0.54
CA HIS A 112 5.43 -4.83 -0.50
C HIS A 112 6.94 -4.85 -0.24
N LYS A 113 7.51 -3.71 0.17
CA LYS A 113 8.93 -3.65 0.55
C LYS A 113 9.25 -4.47 1.80
N ASP A 114 8.35 -4.49 2.77
CA ASP A 114 8.51 -5.31 3.98
C ASP A 114 8.44 -6.80 3.66
N MET A 115 7.64 -7.21 2.68
CA MET A 115 7.59 -8.59 2.19
C MET A 115 8.90 -9.02 1.52
N ASP A 116 9.51 -8.16 0.69
CA ASP A 116 10.84 -8.42 0.14
C ASP A 116 11.90 -8.49 1.26
N ALA A 117 11.87 -7.54 2.21
CA ALA A 117 12.78 -7.55 3.35
C ALA A 117 12.57 -8.75 4.28
N LEU A 118 11.34 -9.27 4.37
CA LEU A 118 11.02 -10.49 5.09
C LEU A 118 11.61 -11.72 4.39
N ALA A 119 11.51 -11.78 3.05
CA ALA A 119 12.16 -12.84 2.27
C ALA A 119 13.69 -12.82 2.48
N ASP A 120 14.31 -11.65 2.45
CA ASP A 120 15.74 -11.49 2.72
C ASP A 120 16.10 -11.95 4.14
N ALA A 121 15.28 -11.61 5.14
CA ALA A 121 15.47 -12.02 6.53
C ALA A 121 15.38 -13.55 6.70
N VAL A 122 14.51 -14.22 5.94
CA VAL A 122 14.42 -15.69 5.92
C VAL A 122 15.71 -16.31 5.37
N VAL A 123 16.23 -15.79 4.26
CA VAL A 123 17.49 -16.27 3.66
C VAL A 123 18.67 -16.04 4.60
N GLN A 124 18.66 -14.91 5.32
CA GLN A 124 19.65 -14.57 6.34
C GLN A 124 19.50 -15.38 7.64
N ARG A 125 18.49 -16.26 7.74
CA ARG A 125 18.22 -17.11 8.90
C ARG A 125 17.99 -16.32 10.17
N GLU A 126 17.26 -15.20 10.08
CA GLU A 126 16.77 -14.52 11.28
C GLU A 126 15.93 -15.48 12.14
N THR A 127 15.96 -15.28 13.45
CA THR A 127 15.21 -16.11 14.40
C THR A 127 13.71 -15.98 14.20
N SER A 128 12.94 -16.99 14.59
CA SER A 128 11.47 -16.94 14.54
C SER A 128 10.89 -15.73 15.28
N GLN A 129 11.52 -15.28 16.36
CA GLN A 129 11.12 -14.07 17.09
C GLN A 129 11.31 -12.80 16.26
N GLN A 130 12.42 -12.68 15.52
CA GLN A 130 12.68 -11.53 14.64
C GLN A 130 11.70 -11.51 13.46
N LEU A 131 11.45 -12.68 12.84
CA LEU A 131 10.48 -12.81 11.74
C LEU A 131 9.05 -12.49 12.21
N LEU A 132 8.64 -12.99 13.38
CA LEU A 132 7.35 -12.64 14.01
C LEU A 132 7.24 -11.14 14.31
N LYS A 133 8.32 -10.49 14.77
CA LYS A 133 8.33 -9.04 15.01
C LYS A 133 8.09 -8.24 13.72
N ARG A 134 8.68 -8.68 12.60
CA ARG A 134 8.45 -8.08 11.28
C ARG A 134 6.99 -8.24 10.84
N LEU A 135 6.46 -9.46 10.92
CA LEU A 135 5.05 -9.75 10.63
C LEU A 135 4.09 -8.94 11.52
N GLY A 136 4.42 -8.75 12.80
CA GLY A 136 3.67 -7.90 13.71
C GLY A 136 3.63 -6.43 13.26
N SER A 137 4.76 -5.89 12.80
CA SER A 137 4.82 -4.53 12.22
C SER A 137 3.98 -4.39 10.95
N MET A 138 4.00 -5.41 10.09
CA MET A 138 3.24 -5.43 8.83
C MET A 138 1.73 -5.53 9.08
N THR A 139 1.30 -6.45 9.94
CA THR A 139 -0.13 -6.62 10.28
C THR A 139 -0.71 -5.41 11.00
N ALA A 140 0.09 -4.69 11.81
CA ALA A 140 -0.34 -3.41 12.40
C ALA A 140 -0.62 -2.34 11.34
N ARG A 141 0.11 -2.33 10.21
CA ARG A 141 -0.21 -1.45 9.08
C ARG A 141 -1.50 -1.89 8.36
N CYS A 142 -1.77 -3.20 8.26
CA CYS A 142 -3.04 -3.69 7.72
C CYS A 142 -4.24 -3.19 8.55
N THR A 143 -4.17 -3.26 9.88
CA THR A 143 -5.25 -2.79 10.75
C THR A 143 -5.45 -1.27 10.62
N VAL A 144 -4.37 -0.49 10.65
CA VAL A 144 -4.44 0.96 10.44
C VAL A 144 -5.06 1.31 9.08
N CYS A 145 -4.68 0.61 8.01
CA CYS A 145 -5.28 0.82 6.68
C CYS A 145 -6.80 0.57 6.71
N HIS A 146 -7.23 -0.54 7.32
CA HIS A 146 -8.62 -0.95 7.36
C HIS A 146 -9.49 -0.06 8.28
N ASP A 147 -8.88 0.54 9.30
CA ASP A 147 -9.49 1.53 10.18
C ASP A 147 -9.57 2.92 9.55
N MET A 148 -8.71 3.21 8.56
CA MET A 148 -8.68 4.51 7.88
C MET A 148 -9.50 4.53 6.60
N TYR A 149 -9.50 3.44 5.83
CA TYR A 149 -10.00 3.43 4.47
C TYR A 149 -11.08 2.38 4.26
N ARG A 150 -11.96 2.68 3.30
CA ARG A 150 -12.87 1.73 2.68
C ARG A 150 -13.04 2.08 1.21
N PHE A 151 -13.48 1.10 0.43
CA PHE A 151 -13.77 1.34 -0.98
C PHE A 151 -15.26 1.53 -1.19
N LYS A 152 -15.61 2.51 -2.02
CA LYS A 152 -16.97 2.66 -2.55
C LYS A 152 -16.90 2.45 -4.05
N ALA A 153 -17.54 1.37 -4.49
CA ALA A 153 -17.78 1.13 -5.91
C ALA A 153 -18.90 2.08 -6.35
N GLY A 154 -18.58 2.95 -7.31
CA GLY A 154 -19.55 3.78 -8.04
C GLY A 154 -19.87 3.17 -9.38
#